data_AF-A0A147BNM8-F1
#
_entry.id   AF-A0A147BNM8-F1
#
_cell.length_a   1.000
_cell.length_b   1.000
_cell.length_c   1.000
_cell.angle_alpha   90.00
_cell.angle_beta   90.00
_cell.angle_gamma   90.00
#
_symmetry.space_group_name_H-M   'P 1'
#
loop_
_entity.id
_entity.type
_entity.pdbx_description
1 polymer ?
#
loop_
_entity_poly.entity_id
_entity_poly.type
_entity_poly.pdbx_seq_one_letter_code
_entity_poly.pdbx_strand_id
1 'polypeptide(L)'
;NRLANLSAYFFLYGFLTFGLLFLVPLKLSKKFRQACAHLVFPAFLHLSQDQLDGIRRRVISQLNDLQSHDDELKGEGAIRVLEIGTAFGANFEHITRKVRYTTVEPSREFDEDFLSNLGKNPKVKLERWIRGWAEDMPDVPDNSVDVVLVTYLLCTVTDVQRTLAECKRVLAKGGRLVYLEHVAHPEGSWGFILQRLLDPLWSVVFDGCHLTRRTGDVLAKAGFAQLELAHEFLPVPAVMSPHVYGFASIGPNPGPSAIAE
;
A
#
# COMPACT_ATOMS: atom_id res chain seq x y z
N ASN A 1 -24.77 -18.08 4.82
CA ASN A 1 -23.53 -17.86 4.05
C ASN A 1 -23.17 -18.95 3.03
N ARG A 2 -24.13 -19.58 2.33
CA ARG A 2 -23.80 -20.47 1.19
C ARG A 2 -23.57 -19.69 -0.12
N LEU A 3 -24.17 -18.51 -0.26
CA LEU A 3 -24.09 -17.68 -1.47
C LEU A 3 -22.71 -17.00 -1.63
N ALA A 4 -22.08 -16.54 -0.55
CA ALA A 4 -20.72 -15.98 -0.56
C ALA A 4 -19.65 -17.03 -0.92
N ASN A 5 -19.88 -18.30 -0.56
CA ASN A 5 -19.01 -19.40 -0.99
C ASN A 5 -19.24 -19.74 -2.48
N LEU A 6 -20.49 -19.67 -2.96
CA LEU A 6 -20.81 -19.95 -4.36
C LEU A 6 -20.22 -18.90 -5.33
N SER A 7 -20.22 -17.62 -4.95
CA SER A 7 -19.57 -16.56 -5.73
C SER A 7 -18.05 -16.73 -5.75
N ALA A 8 -17.43 -17.13 -4.64
CA ALA A 8 -16.01 -17.45 -4.57
C ALA A 8 -15.63 -18.64 -5.46
N TYR A 9 -16.47 -19.69 -5.53
CA TYR A 9 -16.27 -20.81 -6.44
C TYR A 9 -16.48 -20.42 -7.91
N PHE A 10 -17.48 -19.59 -8.24
CA PHE A 10 -17.64 -19.08 -9.61
C PHE A 10 -16.45 -18.24 -10.07
N PHE A 11 -15.90 -17.41 -9.17
CA PHE A 11 -14.69 -16.65 -9.44
C PHE A 11 -13.47 -17.58 -9.64
N LEU A 12 -13.30 -18.58 -8.79
CA LEU A 12 -12.19 -19.54 -8.87
C LEU A 12 -12.27 -20.43 -10.11
N TYR A 13 -13.42 -21.02 -10.40
CA TYR A 13 -13.62 -21.90 -11.57
C TYR A 13 -13.61 -21.12 -12.87
N GLY A 14 -14.24 -19.93 -12.91
CA GLY A 14 -14.18 -19.03 -14.06
C GLY A 14 -12.74 -18.63 -14.36
N PHE A 15 -11.96 -18.27 -13.35
CA PHE A 15 -10.57 -17.85 -13.55
C PHE A 15 -9.61 -19.02 -13.84
N LEU A 16 -9.87 -20.24 -13.35
CA LEU A 16 -9.07 -21.43 -13.68
C LEU A 16 -9.34 -21.95 -15.10
N THR A 17 -10.60 -21.96 -15.55
CA THR A 17 -10.95 -22.39 -16.92
C THR A 17 -10.68 -21.31 -17.96
N PHE A 18 -10.89 -20.03 -17.64
CA PHE A 18 -10.52 -18.92 -18.52
C PHE A 18 -9.02 -18.61 -18.45
N GLY A 19 -8.34 -18.89 -17.34
CA GLY A 19 -6.92 -18.58 -17.17
C GLY A 19 -6.04 -19.18 -18.26
N LEU A 20 -6.19 -20.47 -18.57
CA LEU A 20 -5.37 -21.13 -19.59
C LEU A 20 -5.67 -20.63 -21.02
N LEU A 21 -6.93 -20.30 -21.33
CA LEU A 21 -7.39 -19.83 -22.64
C LEU A 21 -7.11 -18.34 -22.88
N PHE A 22 -7.08 -17.52 -21.84
CA PHE A 22 -6.93 -16.07 -21.92
C PHE A 22 -5.53 -15.57 -21.53
N LEU A 23 -4.68 -16.36 -20.87
CA LEU A 23 -3.29 -15.99 -20.57
C LEU A 23 -2.50 -15.62 -21.83
N VAL A 24 -2.69 -16.35 -22.93
CA VAL A 24 -2.01 -16.08 -24.20
C VAL A 24 -2.55 -14.78 -24.86
N PRO A 25 -3.87 -14.59 -25.07
CA PRO A 25 -4.43 -13.31 -25.52
C PRO A 25 -4.08 -12.10 -24.64
N LEU A 26 -4.07 -12.25 -23.31
CA LEU A 26 -3.74 -11.17 -22.37
C LEU A 26 -2.26 -10.77 -22.41
N LYS A 27 -1.36 -11.73 -22.65
CA LYS A 27 0.05 -11.44 -22.90
C LYS A 27 0.29 -10.81 -24.29
N LEU A 28 -0.54 -11.14 -25.27
CA LEU A 28 -0.36 -10.69 -26.66
C LEU A 28 -1.07 -9.37 -27.00
N SER A 29 -2.14 -8.99 -26.28
CA SER A 29 -2.93 -7.78 -26.56
C SER A 29 -3.00 -6.82 -25.38
N LYS A 30 -2.24 -5.73 -25.48
CA LYS A 30 -2.28 -4.60 -24.51
C LYS A 30 -3.71 -4.03 -24.36
N LYS A 31 -4.47 -3.95 -25.46
CA LYS A 31 -5.86 -3.46 -25.46
C LYS A 31 -6.80 -4.38 -24.68
N PHE A 32 -6.68 -5.69 -24.87
CA PHE A 32 -7.51 -6.66 -24.16
C PHE A 32 -7.18 -6.67 -22.65
N ARG A 33 -5.88 -6.61 -22.31
CA ARG A 33 -5.43 -6.45 -20.91
C ARG A 33 -6.01 -5.22 -20.24
N GLN A 34 -5.94 -4.06 -20.91
CA GLN A 34 -6.53 -2.82 -20.40
C GLN A 34 -8.03 -2.94 -20.19
N ALA A 35 -8.76 -3.50 -21.17
CA ALA A 35 -10.21 -3.71 -21.04
C ALA A 35 -10.57 -4.63 -19.86
N CYS A 36 -9.84 -5.73 -19.65
CA CYS A 36 -10.05 -6.60 -18.50
C CYS A 36 -9.74 -5.89 -17.18
N ALA A 37 -8.64 -5.13 -17.09
CA ALA A 37 -8.31 -4.36 -15.90
C ALA A 37 -9.41 -3.34 -15.56
N HIS A 38 -9.91 -2.59 -16.56
CA HIS A 38 -10.99 -1.61 -16.37
C HIS A 38 -12.31 -2.23 -15.88
N LEU A 39 -12.56 -3.51 -16.15
CA LEU A 39 -13.77 -4.20 -15.67
C LEU A 39 -13.56 -4.86 -14.30
N VAL A 40 -12.46 -5.58 -14.15
CA VAL A 40 -12.21 -6.44 -12.97
C VAL A 40 -11.78 -5.62 -11.76
N PHE A 41 -10.93 -4.60 -11.96
CA PHE A 41 -10.36 -3.83 -10.86
C PHE A 41 -11.42 -3.02 -10.09
N PRO A 42 -12.32 -2.25 -10.73
CA PRO A 42 -13.35 -1.51 -10.00
C PRO A 42 -14.34 -2.43 -9.29
N ALA A 43 -14.71 -3.55 -9.92
CA ALA A 43 -15.59 -4.55 -9.29
C ALA A 43 -14.94 -5.18 -8.05
N PHE A 44 -13.64 -5.50 -8.11
CA PHE A 44 -12.89 -6.01 -6.97
C PHE A 44 -12.85 -5.01 -5.81
N LEU A 45 -12.53 -3.73 -6.12
CA LEU A 45 -12.51 -2.67 -5.11
C LEU A 45 -13.88 -2.51 -4.46
N HIS A 46 -14.94 -2.41 -5.26
CA HIS A 46 -16.30 -2.24 -4.74
C HIS A 46 -16.73 -3.38 -3.81
N LEU A 47 -16.38 -4.63 -4.13
CA LEU A 47 -16.73 -5.80 -3.31
C LEU A 47 -15.90 -5.92 -2.02
N SER A 48 -14.75 -5.25 -1.94
CA SER A 48 -13.80 -5.38 -0.84
C SER A 48 -13.65 -4.09 -0.03
N GLN A 49 -14.31 -3.01 -0.43
CA GLN A 49 -14.06 -1.66 0.05
C GLN A 49 -14.22 -1.55 1.57
N ASP A 50 -15.36 -1.97 2.12
CA ASP A 50 -15.64 -1.84 3.56
C ASP A 50 -14.57 -2.51 4.43
N GLN A 51 -14.10 -3.68 4.01
CA GLN A 51 -13.07 -4.46 4.72
C GLN A 51 -11.71 -3.78 4.63
N LEU A 52 -11.34 -3.30 3.43
CA LEU A 52 -10.09 -2.59 3.19
C LEU A 52 -10.07 -1.25 3.92
N ASP A 53 -11.20 -0.54 4.00
CA ASP A 53 -11.33 0.74 4.70
C ASP A 53 -11.27 0.57 6.22
N GLY A 54 -11.82 -0.54 6.73
CA GLY A 54 -11.71 -0.89 8.14
C GLY A 54 -10.26 -1.04 8.61
N ILE A 55 -9.45 -1.82 7.88
CA ILE A 55 -8.03 -1.99 8.20
C ILE A 55 -7.23 -0.72 7.91
N ARG A 56 -7.52 -0.02 6.80
CA ARG A 56 -6.87 1.24 6.43
C ARG A 56 -7.04 2.29 7.51
N ARG A 57 -8.25 2.46 8.06
CA ARG A 57 -8.50 3.36 9.19
C ARG A 57 -7.59 3.05 10.38
N ARG A 58 -7.42 1.78 10.74
CA ARG A 58 -6.53 1.36 11.84
C ARG A 58 -5.06 1.69 11.53
N VAL A 59 -4.60 1.37 10.33
CA VAL A 59 -3.22 1.63 9.91
C VAL A 59 -2.90 3.12 9.87
N ILE A 60 -3.76 3.92 9.21
CA ILE A 60 -3.58 5.36 9.09
C ILE A 60 -3.70 6.07 10.45
N SER A 61 -4.37 5.48 11.44
CA SER A 61 -4.42 6.05 12.79
C SER A 61 -3.04 6.11 13.47
N GLN A 62 -2.07 5.29 13.04
CA GLN A 62 -0.69 5.30 13.53
C GLN A 62 0.09 6.57 13.14
N LEU A 63 -0.50 7.43 12.31
CA LEU A 63 0.04 8.75 12.04
C LEU A 63 -0.22 9.71 13.21
N ASN A 64 -1.21 9.46 14.08
CA ASN A 64 -1.72 10.42 15.05
C ASN A 64 -0.82 10.66 16.28
N ASP A 65 0.04 9.72 16.64
CA ASP A 65 0.95 9.82 17.80
C ASP A 65 2.35 10.36 17.43
N LEU A 66 2.56 10.67 16.16
CA LEU A 66 3.84 11.19 15.67
C LEU A 66 4.01 12.69 15.94
N GLN A 67 5.26 13.08 16.20
CA GLN A 67 5.68 14.47 16.24
C GLN A 67 6.67 14.70 15.10
N SER A 68 6.58 15.85 14.43
CA SER A 68 7.49 16.14 13.32
C SER A 68 8.92 16.36 13.79
N HIS A 69 9.89 15.92 13.01
CA HIS A 69 11.29 16.30 13.14
C HIS A 69 11.53 17.77 12.78
N ASP A 70 10.61 18.37 12.01
CA ASP A 70 10.62 19.77 11.58
C ASP A 70 9.95 20.64 12.64
N ASP A 71 10.67 21.64 13.17
CA ASP A 71 10.19 22.49 14.26
C ASP A 71 9.00 23.39 13.87
N GLU A 72 8.92 23.80 12.59
CA GLU A 72 7.79 24.57 12.09
C GLU A 72 6.53 23.71 12.06
N LEU A 73 6.63 22.51 11.45
CA LEU A 73 5.49 21.58 11.39
C LEU A 73 5.07 21.10 12.77
N LYS A 74 6.03 20.89 13.67
CA LYS A 74 5.77 20.58 15.08
C LYS A 74 4.92 21.67 15.74
N GLY A 75 5.23 22.94 15.53
CA GLY A 75 4.44 24.07 16.01
C GLY A 75 3.02 24.12 15.43
N GLU A 76 2.83 23.67 14.19
CA GLU A 76 1.50 23.58 13.55
C GLU A 76 0.65 22.38 13.99
N GLY A 77 1.26 21.42 14.69
CA GLY A 77 0.70 20.08 14.93
C GLY A 77 0.66 19.19 13.68
N ALA A 78 1.42 19.54 12.65
CA ALA A 78 1.51 18.81 11.39
C ALA A 78 2.69 17.84 11.37
N ILE A 79 2.69 16.93 10.40
CA ILE A 79 3.83 16.07 10.05
C ILE A 79 4.01 16.04 8.54
N ARG A 80 5.22 15.74 8.07
CA ARG A 80 5.54 15.54 6.67
C ARG A 80 5.43 14.06 6.30
N VAL A 81 4.52 13.75 5.38
CA VAL A 81 4.23 12.40 4.90
C VAL A 81 4.64 12.30 3.44
N LEU A 82 5.44 11.29 3.13
CA LEU A 82 5.64 10.79 1.77
C LEU A 82 4.75 9.57 1.58
N GLU A 83 3.83 9.60 0.63
CA GLU A 83 3.17 8.38 0.15
C GLU A 83 3.79 7.92 -1.16
N ILE A 84 4.04 6.63 -1.28
CA ILE A 84 4.51 6.00 -2.49
C ILE A 84 3.35 5.19 -3.07
N GLY A 85 3.01 5.41 -4.35
CA GLY A 85 1.88 4.72 -4.98
C GLY A 85 0.52 5.25 -4.57
N THR A 86 0.36 6.57 -4.44
CA THR A 86 -0.88 7.20 -3.95
C THR A 86 -2.12 6.89 -4.81
N ALA A 87 -1.93 6.65 -6.11
CA ALA A 87 -3.01 6.46 -7.09
C ALA A 87 -4.11 7.54 -6.95
N PHE A 88 -5.36 7.14 -6.66
CA PHE A 88 -6.52 8.03 -6.51
C PHE A 88 -6.70 8.60 -5.09
N GLY A 89 -5.74 8.39 -4.16
CA GLY A 89 -5.78 8.98 -2.82
C GLY A 89 -6.67 8.24 -1.82
N ALA A 90 -6.72 6.91 -1.89
CA ALA A 90 -7.55 6.05 -1.03
C ALA A 90 -7.32 6.25 0.49
N ASN A 91 -6.14 6.76 0.88
CA ASN A 91 -5.81 6.95 2.29
C ASN A 91 -6.29 8.29 2.86
N PHE A 92 -6.64 9.28 2.02
CA PHE A 92 -6.89 10.64 2.46
C PHE A 92 -8.02 10.77 3.48
N GLU A 93 -9.12 10.04 3.29
CA GLU A 93 -10.28 10.09 4.20
C GLU A 93 -10.00 9.55 5.61
N HIS A 94 -8.94 8.77 5.76
CA HIS A 94 -8.54 8.19 7.03
C HIS A 94 -7.49 9.04 7.77
N ILE A 95 -6.91 10.05 7.12
CA ILE A 95 -5.92 10.95 7.72
C ILE A 95 -6.64 11.98 8.60
N THR A 96 -6.60 11.75 9.92
CA THR A 96 -7.33 12.58 10.89
C THR A 96 -6.54 13.76 11.46
N ARG A 97 -5.27 13.92 11.11
CA ARG A 97 -4.38 15.02 11.55
C ARG A 97 -3.91 15.87 10.37
N LYS A 98 -3.35 17.06 10.64
CA LYS A 98 -2.73 17.88 9.60
C LYS A 98 -1.48 17.18 9.06
N VAL A 99 -1.39 17.05 7.74
CA VAL A 99 -0.21 16.50 7.06
C VAL A 99 0.21 17.41 5.91
N ARG A 100 1.53 17.54 5.75
CA ARG A 100 2.17 18.04 4.54
C ARG A 100 2.55 16.84 3.69
N TYR A 101 1.99 16.78 2.48
CA TYR A 101 1.91 15.55 1.71
C TYR A 101 2.77 15.63 0.46
N THR A 102 3.64 14.65 0.28
CA THR A 102 4.36 14.42 -0.98
C THR A 102 3.97 13.05 -1.51
N THR A 103 3.79 12.93 -2.82
CA THR A 103 3.54 11.65 -3.49
C THR A 103 4.65 11.32 -4.47
N VAL A 104 5.04 10.04 -4.52
CA VAL A 104 5.88 9.46 -5.57
C VAL A 104 5.06 8.46 -6.38
N GLU A 105 4.90 8.71 -7.67
CA GLU A 105 4.08 7.89 -8.57
C GLU A 105 4.66 7.92 -10.00
N PRO A 106 4.71 6.79 -10.75
CA PRO A 106 5.18 6.77 -12.14
C PRO A 106 4.32 7.59 -13.12
N SER A 107 3.03 7.77 -12.81
CA SER A 107 2.08 8.54 -13.62
C SER A 107 2.42 10.04 -13.62
N ARG A 108 2.06 10.71 -14.73
CA ARG A 108 2.46 12.12 -14.96
C ARG A 108 1.50 13.14 -14.34
N GLU A 109 0.26 12.75 -14.09
CA GLU A 109 -0.84 13.69 -13.86
C GLU A 109 -1.76 13.13 -12.77
N PHE A 110 -2.38 14.04 -12.02
CA PHE A 110 -3.51 13.70 -11.17
C PHE A 110 -4.67 13.25 -12.07
N ASP A 111 -5.29 12.12 -11.73
CA ASP A 111 -6.61 11.84 -12.26
C ASP A 111 -7.67 12.68 -11.52
N GLU A 112 -8.87 12.79 -12.11
CA GLU A 112 -9.98 13.55 -11.54
C GLU A 112 -10.37 13.02 -10.15
N ASP A 113 -10.22 11.71 -9.93
CA ASP A 113 -10.53 11.05 -8.68
C ASP A 113 -9.58 11.47 -7.55
N PHE A 114 -8.28 11.54 -7.81
CA PHE A 114 -7.30 12.06 -6.87
C PHE A 114 -7.64 13.49 -6.45
N LEU A 115 -7.88 14.39 -7.42
CA LEU A 115 -8.16 15.80 -7.11
C LEU A 115 -9.46 15.95 -6.31
N SER A 116 -10.48 15.17 -6.68
CA SER A 116 -11.75 15.09 -5.96
C SER A 116 -11.55 14.61 -4.52
N ASN A 117 -10.77 13.55 -4.32
CA ASN A 117 -10.49 13.00 -3.00
C ASN A 117 -9.62 13.92 -2.16
N LEU A 118 -8.61 14.58 -2.74
CA LEU A 118 -7.81 15.58 -2.05
C LEU A 118 -8.68 16.78 -1.60
N GLY A 119 -9.57 17.27 -2.47
CA GLY A 119 -10.46 18.38 -2.17
C GLY A 119 -11.45 18.12 -1.02
N LYS A 120 -11.86 16.86 -0.83
CA LYS A 120 -12.70 16.43 0.30
C LYS A 120 -11.94 16.36 1.63
N ASN A 121 -10.61 16.37 1.60
CA ASN A 121 -9.75 16.08 2.75
C ASN A 121 -8.81 17.26 3.08
N PRO A 122 -9.32 18.36 3.66
CA PRO A 122 -8.56 19.60 3.89
C PRO A 122 -7.39 19.47 4.89
N LYS A 123 -7.31 18.36 5.61
CA LYS A 123 -6.19 18.05 6.51
C LYS A 123 -4.95 17.57 5.74
N VAL A 124 -5.12 17.13 4.50
CA VAL A 124 -4.06 16.71 3.59
C VAL A 124 -3.69 17.90 2.70
N LYS A 125 -2.53 18.50 2.96
CA LYS A 125 -2.00 19.58 2.11
C LYS A 125 -0.92 19.03 1.20
N LEU A 126 -1.20 18.90 -0.09
CA LEU A 126 -0.22 18.46 -1.06
C LEU A 126 0.86 19.52 -1.28
N GLU A 127 2.12 19.17 -1.03
CA GLU A 127 3.29 20.01 -1.26
C GLU A 127 3.97 19.68 -2.59
N ARG A 128 4.14 18.39 -2.89
CA ARG A 128 4.91 17.93 -4.06
C ARG A 128 4.29 16.69 -4.69
N TRP A 129 4.32 16.66 -6.01
CA TRP A 129 4.15 15.46 -6.82
C TRP A 129 5.48 15.13 -7.48
N ILE A 130 5.99 13.94 -7.21
CA ILE A 130 7.25 13.48 -7.76
C ILE A 130 6.94 12.33 -8.71
N ARG A 131 7.25 12.55 -9.99
CA ARG A 131 7.16 11.47 -10.96
C ARG A 131 8.39 10.58 -10.81
N GLY A 132 8.22 9.38 -10.28
CA GLY A 132 9.34 8.50 -9.97
C GLY A 132 8.92 7.07 -9.67
N TRP A 133 9.92 6.26 -9.34
CA TRP A 133 9.74 4.86 -8.96
C TRP A 133 10.13 4.68 -7.50
N ALA A 134 9.51 3.70 -6.83
CA ALA A 134 9.72 3.47 -5.39
C ALA A 134 11.15 3.02 -5.06
N GLU A 135 11.80 2.37 -6.02
CA GLU A 135 13.15 1.81 -5.94
C GLU A 135 14.24 2.87 -6.07
N ASP A 136 13.92 4.08 -6.55
CA ASP A 136 14.88 5.14 -6.77
C ASP A 136 14.18 6.52 -6.72
N MET A 137 14.32 7.21 -5.58
CA MET A 137 13.63 8.47 -5.29
C MET A 137 14.63 9.64 -5.16
N PRO A 138 15.43 9.98 -6.19
CA PRO A 138 16.47 11.00 -6.09
C PRO A 138 15.92 12.41 -5.80
N ASP A 139 14.66 12.67 -6.17
CA ASP A 139 13.98 13.96 -5.92
C ASP A 139 13.43 14.10 -4.48
N VAL A 140 13.52 13.04 -3.68
CA VAL A 140 13.18 13.03 -2.25
C VAL A 140 14.48 13.10 -1.44
N PRO A 141 14.72 14.17 -0.66
CA PRO A 141 15.94 14.30 0.12
C PRO A 141 16.04 13.26 1.24
N ASP A 142 17.27 12.90 1.60
CA ASP A 142 17.56 12.07 2.78
C ASP A 142 17.00 12.71 4.06
N ASN A 143 16.57 11.88 5.01
CA ASN A 143 16.12 12.31 6.34
C ASN A 143 15.10 13.47 6.34
N SER A 144 14.23 13.52 5.34
CA SER A 144 13.38 14.68 5.06
C SER A 144 11.91 14.52 5.46
N VAL A 145 11.46 13.30 5.73
CA VAL A 145 10.05 13.01 6.04
C VAL A 145 9.86 12.30 7.38
N ASP A 146 8.76 12.60 8.06
CA ASP A 146 8.37 11.96 9.32
C ASP A 146 7.81 10.56 9.07
N VAL A 147 7.06 10.43 7.98
CA VAL A 147 6.38 9.19 7.60
C VAL A 147 6.61 8.88 6.15
N VAL A 148 6.90 7.61 5.88
CA VAL A 148 6.69 7.01 4.57
C VAL A 148 5.46 6.11 4.68
N LEU A 149 4.45 6.36 3.86
CA LEU A 149 3.22 5.58 3.79
C LEU A 149 3.25 4.68 2.56
N VAL A 150 3.03 3.38 2.79
CA VAL A 150 3.00 2.36 1.75
C VAL A 150 1.76 1.49 1.94
N THR A 151 0.79 1.58 1.04
CA THR A 151 -0.39 0.71 1.06
C THR A 151 -0.59 0.01 -0.26
N TYR A 152 -0.56 -1.33 -0.25
CA TYR A 152 -0.72 -2.20 -1.44
C TYR A 152 0.25 -1.89 -2.58
N LEU A 153 1.50 -1.55 -2.25
CA LEU A 153 2.54 -1.17 -3.20
C LEU A 153 3.67 -2.21 -3.29
N LEU A 154 4.15 -2.73 -2.16
CA LEU A 154 5.34 -3.61 -2.14
C LEU A 154 5.09 -4.93 -2.90
N CYS A 155 3.83 -5.32 -3.04
CA CYS A 155 3.42 -6.42 -3.90
C CYS A 155 3.68 -6.18 -5.40
N THR A 156 3.82 -4.93 -5.84
CA THR A 156 3.90 -4.51 -7.25
C THR A 156 5.29 -4.04 -7.67
N VAL A 157 6.06 -3.46 -6.76
CA VAL A 157 7.42 -2.96 -7.06
C VAL A 157 8.33 -4.06 -7.64
N THR A 158 9.31 -3.67 -8.44
CA THR A 158 10.27 -4.59 -9.04
C THR A 158 11.29 -5.12 -8.03
N ASP A 159 11.68 -4.29 -7.05
CA ASP A 159 12.63 -4.64 -6.00
C ASP A 159 12.18 -4.11 -4.63
N VAL A 160 11.60 -4.98 -3.81
CA VAL A 160 11.12 -4.64 -2.46
C VAL A 160 12.27 -4.20 -1.55
N GLN A 161 13.44 -4.83 -1.65
CA GLN A 161 14.56 -4.49 -0.77
C GLN A 161 15.09 -3.10 -1.07
N ARG A 162 15.22 -2.78 -2.36
CA ARG A 162 15.64 -1.45 -2.80
C ARG A 162 14.61 -0.39 -2.43
N THR A 163 13.31 -0.66 -2.61
CA THR A 163 12.24 0.24 -2.13
C THR A 163 12.34 0.49 -0.63
N LEU A 164 12.52 -0.56 0.20
CA LEU A 164 12.64 -0.38 1.64
C LEU A 164 13.93 0.36 2.05
N ALA A 165 15.03 0.21 1.28
CA ALA A 165 16.24 0.98 1.48
C ALA A 165 16.00 2.48 1.21
N GLU A 166 15.27 2.81 0.14
CA GLU A 166 14.87 4.19 -0.15
C GLU A 166 13.93 4.75 0.92
N CYS A 167 12.94 3.98 1.37
CA CYS A 167 12.09 4.36 2.50
C CYS A 167 12.92 4.73 3.73
N LYS A 168 13.96 3.96 4.03
CA LYS A 168 14.87 4.25 5.14
C LYS A 168 15.71 5.50 4.94
N ARG A 169 16.23 5.70 3.72
CA ARG A 169 17.05 6.87 3.38
C ARG A 169 16.29 8.16 3.58
N VAL A 170 15.03 8.22 3.15
CA VAL A 170 14.23 9.45 3.19
C VAL A 170 13.64 9.75 4.57
N LEU A 171 13.47 8.72 5.42
CA LEU A 171 12.94 8.88 6.77
C LEU A 171 13.91 9.66 7.66
N ALA A 172 13.40 10.72 8.29
CA ALA A 172 14.11 11.42 9.34
C ALA A 172 14.31 10.54 10.58
N LYS A 173 15.24 10.93 11.46
CA LYS A 173 15.45 10.26 12.74
C LYS A 173 14.15 10.22 13.56
N GLY A 174 13.76 9.02 14.00
CA GLY A 174 12.51 8.80 14.73
C GLY A 174 11.27 8.67 13.83
N GLY A 175 11.42 8.85 12.52
CA GLY A 175 10.36 8.65 11.54
C GLY A 175 9.94 7.18 11.39
N ARG A 176 8.76 6.98 10.80
CA ARG A 176 8.14 5.66 10.62
C ARG A 176 7.80 5.37 9.16
N LEU A 177 8.14 4.16 8.71
CA LEU A 177 7.46 3.52 7.59
C LEU A 177 6.15 2.93 8.14
N VAL A 178 5.01 3.43 7.68
CA VAL A 178 3.68 2.89 7.99
C VAL A 178 3.21 2.11 6.78
N TYR A 179 2.77 0.87 6.99
CA TYR A 179 2.46 -0.03 5.87
C TYR A 179 1.20 -0.86 6.06
N LEU A 180 0.56 -1.18 4.93
CA LEU A 180 -0.55 -2.11 4.78
C LEU A 180 -0.39 -2.87 3.47
N GLU A 181 -0.10 -4.15 3.54
CA GLU A 181 0.16 -4.97 2.35
C GLU A 181 -0.66 -6.24 2.41
N HIS A 182 -1.11 -6.73 1.26
CA HIS A 182 -1.45 -8.14 1.15
C HIS A 182 -0.15 -8.96 1.13
N VAL A 183 -0.21 -10.24 1.51
CA VAL A 183 0.95 -11.14 1.49
C VAL A 183 0.60 -12.51 0.94
N ALA A 184 1.62 -13.33 0.71
CA ALA A 184 1.42 -14.74 0.47
C ALA A 184 0.73 -15.41 1.67
N HIS A 185 -0.14 -16.36 1.38
CA HIS A 185 -0.59 -17.35 2.35
C HIS A 185 0.62 -18.16 2.89
N PRO A 186 0.48 -18.78 4.07
CA PRO A 186 1.52 -19.63 4.64
C PRO A 186 2.00 -20.71 3.67
N GLU A 187 3.29 -21.01 3.71
CA GLU A 187 3.90 -22.03 2.87
C GLU A 187 3.24 -23.39 3.07
N GLY A 188 3.02 -24.13 1.98
CA GLY A 188 2.35 -25.43 2.01
C GLY A 188 0.82 -25.38 2.19
N SER A 189 0.22 -24.21 2.42
CA SER A 189 -1.23 -24.08 2.48
C SER A 189 -1.91 -24.17 1.12
N TRP A 190 -3.17 -24.59 1.10
CA TRP A 190 -3.99 -24.55 -0.11
C TRP A 190 -4.14 -23.14 -0.67
N GLY A 191 -4.25 -22.13 0.19
CA GLY A 191 -4.30 -20.72 -0.23
C GLY A 191 -3.06 -20.31 -1.02
N PHE A 192 -1.87 -20.75 -0.60
CA PHE A 192 -0.62 -20.44 -1.29
C PHE A 192 -0.53 -21.14 -2.66
N ILE A 193 -1.01 -22.38 -2.76
CA ILE A 193 -1.10 -23.10 -4.04
C ILE A 193 -1.99 -22.32 -5.02
N LEU A 194 -3.16 -21.87 -4.56
CA LEU A 194 -4.06 -21.07 -5.39
C LEU A 194 -3.41 -19.73 -5.80
N GLN A 195 -2.77 -19.01 -4.88
CA GLN A 195 -2.04 -17.79 -5.22
C GLN A 195 -1.00 -18.05 -6.32
N ARG A 196 -0.18 -19.10 -6.21
CA ARG A 196 0.83 -19.45 -7.23
C ARG A 196 0.25 -19.73 -8.60
N LEU A 197 -0.90 -20.41 -8.66
CA LEU A 197 -1.56 -20.72 -9.93
C LEU A 197 -2.12 -19.46 -10.58
N LEU A 198 -2.59 -18.49 -9.79
CA LEU A 198 -3.29 -17.30 -10.26
C LEU A 198 -2.35 -16.11 -10.49
N ASP A 199 -1.19 -16.06 -9.83
CA ASP A 199 -0.22 -14.95 -9.85
C ASP A 199 0.16 -14.45 -11.26
N PRO A 200 0.43 -15.30 -12.27
CA PRO A 200 0.81 -14.82 -13.60
C PRO A 200 -0.32 -14.08 -14.32
N LEU A 201 -1.56 -14.46 -14.08
CA LEU A 201 -2.72 -13.77 -14.64
C LEU A 201 -3.07 -12.54 -13.79
N TRP A 202 -2.96 -12.67 -12.47
CA TRP A 202 -3.21 -11.59 -11.53
C TRP A 202 -2.29 -10.40 -11.79
N SER A 203 -0.98 -10.60 -11.87
CA SER A 203 0.00 -9.54 -12.17
C SER A 203 -0.27 -8.84 -13.49
N VAL A 204 -0.88 -9.51 -14.47
CA VAL A 204 -1.23 -8.90 -15.76
C VAL A 204 -2.48 -8.01 -15.65
N VAL A 205 -3.44 -8.37 -14.79
CA VAL A 205 -4.72 -7.65 -14.61
C VAL A 205 -4.62 -6.54 -13.56
N PHE A 206 -3.82 -6.74 -12.51
CA PHE A 206 -3.65 -5.85 -11.36
C PHE A 206 -2.28 -5.14 -11.38
N ASP A 207 -1.91 -4.64 -12.56
CA ASP A 207 -0.76 -3.75 -12.80
C ASP A 207 0.58 -4.18 -12.17
N GLY A 208 0.91 -5.47 -12.22
CA GLY A 208 2.18 -6.02 -11.73
C GLY A 208 2.13 -6.57 -10.30
N CYS A 209 0.99 -6.50 -9.64
CA CYS A 209 0.80 -7.08 -8.31
C CYS A 209 1.08 -8.59 -8.28
N HIS A 210 1.90 -9.05 -7.32
CA HIS A 210 2.21 -10.47 -7.12
C HIS A 210 1.59 -11.00 -5.82
N LEU A 211 0.57 -11.87 -5.95
CA LEU A 211 -0.12 -12.57 -4.87
C LEU A 211 0.83 -13.41 -3.98
N THR A 212 1.90 -13.92 -4.58
CA THR A 212 2.84 -14.83 -3.91
C THR A 212 3.93 -14.12 -3.12
N ARG A 213 3.88 -12.78 -3.04
CA ARG A 213 4.94 -12.00 -2.42
C ARG A 213 4.89 -12.05 -0.90
N ARG A 214 6.03 -12.33 -0.29
CA ARG A 214 6.21 -12.39 1.18
C ARG A 214 6.76 -11.08 1.73
N THR A 215 6.04 -9.98 1.50
CA THR A 215 6.52 -8.63 1.89
C THR A 215 6.75 -8.53 3.41
N GLY A 216 5.94 -9.21 4.23
CA GLY A 216 6.16 -9.32 5.68
C GLY A 216 7.54 -9.87 6.07
N ASP A 217 8.01 -10.93 5.39
CA ASP A 217 9.34 -11.50 5.64
C ASP A 217 10.46 -10.53 5.26
N VAL A 218 10.27 -9.77 4.19
CA VAL A 218 11.24 -8.77 3.72
C VAL A 218 11.27 -7.57 4.66
N LEU A 219 10.11 -7.09 5.12
CA LEU A 219 9.98 -6.04 6.14
C LEU A 219 10.68 -6.44 7.44
N ALA A 220 10.46 -7.67 7.90
CA ALA A 220 11.11 -8.20 9.10
C ALA A 220 12.64 -8.22 9.02
N LYS A 221 13.18 -8.42 7.81
CA LYS A 221 14.62 -8.47 7.54
C LYS A 221 15.20 -7.14 7.05
N ALA A 222 14.37 -6.11 6.88
CA ALA A 222 14.78 -4.86 6.30
C ALA A 222 15.75 -4.09 7.21
N GLY A 223 15.84 -4.42 8.50
CA GLY A 223 16.81 -3.84 9.44
C GLY A 223 16.37 -2.50 10.02
N PHE A 224 15.06 -2.30 10.25
CA PHE A 224 14.56 -1.17 11.04
C PHE A 224 14.87 -1.39 12.53
N ALA A 225 14.99 -0.30 13.30
CA ALA A 225 15.32 -0.36 14.73
C ALA A 225 14.15 -0.89 15.56
N GLN A 226 12.92 -0.56 15.17
CA GLN A 226 11.69 -1.09 15.73
C GLN A 226 10.80 -1.60 14.60
N LEU A 227 10.06 -2.67 14.86
CA LEU A 227 9.11 -3.25 13.94
C LEU A 227 7.87 -3.70 14.72
N GLU A 228 6.71 -3.18 14.32
CA GLU A 228 5.41 -3.74 14.61
C GLU A 228 4.88 -4.37 13.32
N LEU A 229 4.66 -5.68 13.33
CA LEU A 229 4.20 -6.45 12.18
C LEU A 229 3.02 -7.32 12.62
N ALA A 230 1.81 -6.83 12.38
CA ALA A 230 0.57 -7.56 12.62
C ALA A 230 0.16 -8.33 11.36
N HIS A 231 -0.43 -9.51 11.56
CA HIS A 231 -1.00 -10.34 10.49
C HIS A 231 -2.51 -10.43 10.66
N GLU A 232 -3.25 -10.33 9.55
CA GLU A 232 -4.70 -10.44 9.56
C GLU A 232 -5.22 -11.10 8.28
N PHE A 233 -6.24 -11.94 8.44
CA PHE A 233 -6.97 -12.51 7.30
C PHE A 233 -8.26 -11.70 7.12
N LEU A 234 -8.31 -10.88 6.08
CA LEU A 234 -9.47 -10.06 5.76
C LEU A 234 -10.55 -10.89 5.04
N PRO A 235 -11.85 -10.60 5.26
CA PRO A 235 -12.94 -11.26 4.57
C PRO A 235 -13.14 -10.70 3.14
N VAL A 236 -12.08 -10.74 2.35
CA VAL A 236 -12.00 -10.42 0.91
C VAL A 236 -11.76 -11.72 0.13
N PRO A 237 -11.70 -11.73 -1.22
CA PRO A 237 -11.42 -12.96 -1.97
C PRO A 237 -10.21 -13.73 -1.41
N ALA A 238 -10.34 -15.05 -1.26
CA ALA A 238 -9.42 -15.87 -0.46
C ALA A 238 -7.94 -15.72 -0.82
N VAL A 239 -7.64 -15.48 -2.10
CA VAL A 239 -6.28 -15.29 -2.63
C VAL A 239 -5.63 -13.97 -2.18
N MET A 240 -6.44 -12.99 -1.78
CA MET A 240 -6.03 -11.69 -1.25
C MET A 240 -6.21 -11.58 0.27
N SER A 241 -6.88 -12.54 0.92
CA SER A 241 -7.22 -12.48 2.34
C SER A 241 -6.05 -12.19 3.29
N PRO A 242 -4.86 -12.81 3.19
CA PRO A 242 -3.76 -12.55 4.12
C PRO A 242 -3.13 -11.17 3.91
N HIS A 243 -3.04 -10.41 4.99
CA HIS A 243 -2.43 -9.09 5.04
C HIS A 243 -1.41 -8.98 6.17
N VAL A 244 -0.46 -8.06 5.99
CA VAL A 244 0.38 -7.53 7.05
C VAL A 244 0.23 -6.03 7.16
N TYR A 245 0.31 -5.52 8.38
CA TYR A 245 0.29 -4.09 8.63
C TYR A 245 1.03 -3.72 9.90
N GLY A 246 1.31 -2.43 10.06
CA GLY A 246 1.99 -1.89 11.24
C GLY A 246 2.92 -0.76 10.86
N PHE A 247 3.99 -0.62 11.62
CA PHE A 247 5.03 0.35 11.34
C PHE A 247 6.43 -0.21 11.58
N ALA A 248 7.42 0.43 10.96
CA ALA A 248 8.83 0.20 11.22
C ALA A 248 9.54 1.55 11.39
N SER A 249 10.47 1.69 12.33
CA SER A 249 11.12 2.99 12.62
C SER A 249 12.64 2.95 12.50
N ILE A 250 13.25 4.10 12.19
CA ILE A 250 14.71 4.29 12.10
C ILE A 250 15.36 4.48 13.50
N GLY A 251 14.54 4.62 14.54
CA GLY A 251 14.98 4.79 15.93
C GLY A 251 13.79 5.06 16.85
N PRO A 252 14.03 5.24 18.16
CA PRO A 252 12.98 5.65 19.07
C PRO A 252 12.39 6.99 18.61
N ASN A 253 11.06 7.05 18.50
CA ASN A 253 10.35 8.31 18.30
C ASN A 253 10.58 9.16 19.57
N PRO A 254 11.06 10.41 19.47
CA PRO A 254 11.29 11.24 20.65
C PRO A 254 10.04 11.43 21.51
N GLY A 255 8.83 11.17 20.98
CA GLY A 255 7.58 11.37 21.68
C GLY A 255 7.40 12.83 22.09
N PRO A 256 6.26 13.22 22.66
CA PRO A 256 6.21 14.49 23.36
C PRO A 256 7.22 14.39 24.52
N SER A 257 8.28 15.22 24.47
CA SER A 257 9.10 15.48 25.64
C SER A 257 8.15 15.78 26.79
N ALA A 258 8.18 14.95 27.84
CA ALA A 258 7.61 15.38 29.11
C ALA A 258 8.27 16.73 29.40
N ILE A 259 7.47 17.79 29.34
CA ILE A 259 7.90 19.07 29.87
C ILE A 259 8.14 18.77 31.34
N ALA A 260 9.39 18.86 31.76
CA ALA A 260 9.74 18.81 33.17
C ALA A 260 8.91 19.89 33.87
N GLU A 261 7.99 19.45 34.74
CA GLU A 261 7.46 20.29 35.83
C GLU A 261 8.57 20.56 36.85
#